data_AF-A0A3L7J496-F1
#
_entry.id   AF-A0A3L7J496-F1
#
_cell.length_a   1.000
_cell.length_b   1.000
_cell.length_c   1.000
_cell.angle_alpha   90.00
_cell.angle_beta   90.00
_cell.angle_gamma   90.00
#
_symmetry.space_group_name_H-M   'P 1'
#
loop_
_entity.id
_entity.type
_entity.pdbx_description
1 polymer ?
#
loop_
_entity_poly.entity_id
_entity_poly.type
_entity_poly.pdbx_seq_one_letter_code
_entity_poly.pdbx_strand_id
1 'polypeptide(L)'
;MEFRSPTAAFQQNAKAMTYLTKSLNNPDAGRVVVEQLIRELGNAVDHYPDWHPILTAPPRNGAGHIGCLSQLETYEELDHTTEFVRGFVTCPYSDGGADRLVAAVNQVPGLYAHRLDQPLYAESAQPVVVVANAVELEADGTIRSRDALAWFAQQMAAEASSAQVAETWWNIRSNLLGGPHGSRSSLFVNQHTGSHMRKILEAMNASGMFGPVKESSLDMLSQKKRDAISENLIRAAVSEWENERRQSFKFEMRGETCQASMRDTWGDNHELSVRVRIREFDLDITGFYYPEDRKITHSDPRGKRELAEKFL
;
A
#
# COMPACT_ATOMS: atom_id res chain seq x y z
N MET A 1 6.88 -10.60 7.61
CA MET A 1 8.33 -10.34 7.79
C MET A 1 8.47 -9.07 8.58
N GLU A 2 9.37 -9.00 9.56
CA GLU A 2 9.64 -7.76 10.29
C GLU A 2 10.22 -6.73 9.31
N PHE A 3 9.66 -5.52 9.27
CA PHE A 3 10.16 -4.48 8.39
C PHE A 3 11.53 -4.01 8.88
N ARG A 4 12.55 -4.31 8.07
CA ARG A 4 13.93 -3.93 8.35
C ARG A 4 14.25 -2.68 7.55
N SER A 5 14.04 -1.52 8.17
CA SER A 5 14.18 -0.22 7.51
C SER A 5 15.49 -0.09 6.69
N PRO A 6 16.68 -0.45 7.21
CA PRO A 6 17.92 -0.35 6.42
C PRO A 6 17.94 -1.26 5.18
N THR A 7 17.40 -2.48 5.28
CA THR A 7 17.32 -3.41 4.15
C THR A 7 16.32 -2.90 3.10
N ALA A 8 15.17 -2.42 3.53
CA ALA A 8 14.15 -1.84 2.65
C ALA A 8 14.68 -0.60 1.93
N ALA A 9 15.33 0.32 2.66
CA ALA A 9 15.97 1.51 2.10
C ALA A 9 17.04 1.14 1.06
N PHE A 10 17.94 0.19 1.38
CA PHE A 10 18.94 -0.29 0.43
C PHE A 10 18.33 -0.85 -0.84
N GLN A 11 17.30 -1.69 -0.72
CA GLN A 11 16.60 -2.29 -1.86
C GLN A 11 15.91 -1.23 -2.74
N GLN A 12 15.23 -0.27 -2.13
CA GLN A 12 14.55 0.80 -2.86
C GLN A 12 15.55 1.73 -3.56
N ASN A 13 16.61 2.15 -2.87
CA ASN A 13 17.64 2.98 -3.46
C ASN A 13 18.36 2.27 -4.62
N ALA A 14 18.63 0.97 -4.49
CA ALA A 14 19.20 0.18 -5.58
C ALA A 14 18.25 0.06 -6.78
N LYS A 15 16.95 -0.15 -6.54
CA LYS A 15 15.91 -0.18 -7.59
C LYS A 15 15.83 1.15 -8.33
N ALA A 16 15.76 2.27 -7.60
CA ALA A 16 15.77 3.63 -8.16
C ALA A 16 17.05 3.89 -8.99
N MET A 17 18.21 3.53 -8.44
CA MET A 17 19.51 3.65 -9.10
C MET A 17 19.52 2.91 -10.44
N THR A 18 19.10 1.66 -10.46
CA THR A 18 19.04 0.87 -11.70
C THR A 18 18.02 1.43 -12.68
N TYR A 19 16.82 1.80 -12.21
CA TYR A 19 15.75 2.29 -13.07
C TYR A 19 16.15 3.57 -13.80
N LEU A 20 16.73 4.54 -13.08
CA LEU A 20 17.06 5.86 -13.61
C LEU A 20 18.38 5.92 -14.41
N THR A 21 19.19 4.86 -14.43
CA THR A 21 20.54 4.94 -15.05
C THR A 21 20.84 3.86 -16.09
N LYS A 22 20.15 2.71 -16.06
CA LYS A 22 20.51 1.54 -16.90
C LYS A 22 20.50 1.80 -18.41
N SER A 23 19.74 2.80 -18.86
CA SER A 23 19.52 3.10 -20.28
C SER A 23 20.24 4.36 -20.75
N LEU A 24 21.09 4.95 -19.89
CA LEU A 24 21.95 6.07 -20.25
C LEU A 24 23.21 5.59 -20.97
N ASN A 25 23.76 6.46 -21.82
CA ASN A 25 25.04 6.26 -22.48
C ASN A 25 26.20 6.23 -21.48
N ASN A 26 26.10 7.03 -20.40
CA ASN A 26 27.04 7.03 -19.28
C ASN A 26 26.30 6.78 -17.95
N PRO A 27 26.02 5.50 -17.61
CA PRO A 27 25.32 5.15 -16.38
C PRO A 27 26.03 5.66 -15.12
N ASP A 28 27.37 5.70 -15.10
CA ASP A 28 28.13 6.11 -13.92
C ASP A 28 27.93 7.59 -13.59
N ALA A 29 27.86 8.46 -14.60
CA ALA A 29 27.49 9.86 -14.39
C ALA A 29 26.07 10.01 -13.84
N GLY A 30 25.11 9.24 -14.37
CA GLY A 30 23.74 9.20 -13.86
C GLY A 30 23.67 8.70 -12.41
N ARG A 31 24.50 7.73 -12.02
CA ARG A 31 24.56 7.22 -10.64
C ARG A 31 24.95 8.31 -9.65
N VAL A 32 25.91 9.16 -10.00
CA VAL A 32 26.32 10.30 -9.16
C VAL A 32 25.13 11.26 -8.92
N VAL A 33 24.33 11.52 -9.95
CA VAL A 33 23.12 12.36 -9.84
C VAL A 33 22.09 11.71 -8.91
N VAL A 34 21.82 10.41 -9.09
CA VAL A 34 20.87 9.69 -8.23
C VAL A 34 21.34 9.60 -6.78
N GLU A 35 22.65 9.41 -6.53
CA GLU A 35 23.20 9.46 -5.17
C GLU A 35 22.99 10.82 -4.51
N GLN A 36 23.12 11.92 -5.28
CA GLN A 36 22.83 13.25 -4.78
C GLN A 36 21.34 13.43 -4.48
N LEU A 37 20.46 12.94 -5.35
CA LEU A 37 19.00 12.95 -5.12
C LEU A 37 18.60 12.16 -3.88
N ILE A 38 19.23 11.00 -3.61
CA ILE A 38 18.96 10.22 -2.40
C ILE A 38 19.39 10.99 -1.14
N ARG A 39 20.50 11.72 -1.19
CA ARG A 39 20.96 12.57 -0.07
C ARG A 39 20.01 13.74 0.16
N GLU A 40 19.47 14.32 -0.91
CA GLU A 40 18.58 15.47 -0.83
C GLU A 40 17.15 15.05 -0.43
N LEU A 41 16.58 14.05 -1.10
CA LEU A 41 15.17 13.69 -1.00
C LEU A 41 14.91 12.56 0.00
N GLY A 42 15.96 11.92 0.52
CA GLY A 42 15.85 10.72 1.34
C GLY A 42 15.74 9.44 0.51
N ASN A 43 15.38 8.34 1.16
CA ASN A 43 15.31 7.04 0.49
C ASN A 43 14.19 7.00 -0.57
N ALA A 44 14.41 6.21 -1.61
CA ALA A 44 13.36 5.88 -2.58
C ALA A 44 12.23 5.08 -1.90
N VAL A 45 11.01 5.23 -2.42
CA VAL A 45 9.77 4.65 -1.88
C VAL A 45 8.91 4.11 -3.03
N ASP A 46 7.94 3.25 -2.71
CA ASP A 46 7.02 2.69 -3.71
C ASP A 46 5.78 3.57 -3.89
N HIS A 47 5.25 4.15 -2.81
CA HIS A 47 4.12 5.08 -2.85
C HIS A 47 4.03 5.92 -1.56
N TYR A 48 3.55 7.15 -1.67
CA TYR A 48 3.31 8.05 -0.53
C TYR A 48 2.15 7.61 0.38
N PRO A 49 2.20 7.94 1.69
CA PRO A 49 1.01 7.87 2.53
C PRO A 49 0.02 9.00 2.20
N ASP A 50 -1.27 8.77 2.43
CA ASP A 50 -2.37 9.68 2.04
C ASP A 50 -2.26 11.10 2.65
N TRP A 51 -1.59 11.21 3.80
CA TRP A 51 -1.38 12.48 4.50
C TRP A 51 -0.13 13.26 4.00
N HIS A 52 0.66 12.68 3.10
CA HIS A 52 1.93 13.28 2.68
C HIS A 52 1.72 14.59 1.91
N PRO A 53 2.52 15.65 2.15
CA PRO A 53 2.39 16.95 1.47
C PRO A 53 2.41 16.89 -0.07
N ILE A 54 3.12 15.92 -0.65
CA ILE A 54 3.10 15.71 -2.11
C ILE A 54 1.68 15.39 -2.62
N LEU A 55 0.84 14.71 -1.82
CA LEU A 55 -0.54 14.38 -2.20
C LEU A 55 -1.57 15.40 -1.67
N THR A 56 -1.26 16.11 -0.59
CA THR A 56 -2.22 16.97 0.12
C THR A 56 -2.07 18.46 -0.18
N ALA A 57 -0.88 18.94 -0.56
CA ALA A 57 -0.67 20.36 -0.86
C ALA A 57 -1.26 20.82 -2.21
N PRO A 58 -1.20 20.02 -3.30
CA PRO A 58 -1.81 20.42 -4.55
C PRO A 58 -3.33 20.62 -4.44
N PRO A 59 -3.91 21.58 -5.19
CA PRO A 59 -5.36 21.81 -5.20
C PRO A 59 -6.10 20.56 -5.69
N ARG A 60 -7.25 20.28 -5.07
CA ARG A 60 -8.06 19.08 -5.37
C ARG A 60 -9.38 19.45 -6.04
N ASN A 61 -9.75 18.68 -7.06
CA ASN A 61 -11.06 18.74 -7.70
C ASN A 61 -12.00 17.73 -7.03
N GLY A 62 -12.65 18.15 -5.94
CA GLY A 62 -13.64 17.35 -5.21
C GLY A 62 -13.09 16.58 -4.01
N ALA A 63 -13.94 15.72 -3.43
CA ALA A 63 -13.68 15.00 -2.19
C ALA A 63 -13.20 13.54 -2.41
N GLY A 64 -12.77 13.20 -3.63
CA GLY A 64 -12.26 11.87 -3.94
C GLY A 64 -10.96 11.56 -3.20
N HIS A 65 -10.76 10.27 -2.89
CA HIS A 65 -9.48 9.78 -2.36
C HIS A 65 -8.37 9.89 -3.41
N ILE A 66 -7.20 10.37 -2.98
CA ILE A 66 -6.00 10.52 -3.82
C ILE A 66 -4.92 9.62 -3.22
N GLY A 67 -4.63 8.52 -3.92
CA GLY A 67 -3.63 7.53 -3.53
C GLY A 67 -2.38 7.52 -4.43
N CYS A 68 -2.36 8.29 -5.52
CA CYS A 68 -1.17 8.39 -6.37
C CYS A 68 -1.05 9.73 -7.10
N LEU A 69 0.17 10.02 -7.58
CA LEU A 69 0.51 11.30 -8.21
C LEU A 69 -0.28 11.59 -9.48
N SER A 70 -0.59 10.56 -10.29
CA SER A 70 -1.30 10.72 -11.57
C SER A 70 -2.77 11.16 -11.43
N GLN A 71 -3.32 11.17 -10.21
CA GLN A 71 -4.65 11.69 -9.93
C GLN A 71 -4.66 13.22 -9.74
N LEU A 72 -3.49 13.87 -9.71
CA LEU A 72 -3.35 15.29 -9.46
C LEU A 72 -3.04 16.03 -10.76
N GLU A 73 -3.90 16.97 -11.13
CA GLU A 73 -3.75 17.83 -12.32
C GLU A 73 -2.43 18.64 -12.28
N THR A 74 -1.97 19.01 -11.08
CA THR A 74 -0.65 19.65 -10.90
C THR A 74 0.50 18.84 -11.46
N TYR A 75 0.36 17.51 -11.55
CA TYR A 75 1.39 16.59 -12.02
C TYR A 75 1.00 15.89 -13.34
N GLU A 76 0.33 16.60 -14.25
CA GLU A 76 -0.15 16.01 -15.52
C GLU A 76 0.99 15.49 -16.42
N GLU A 77 2.18 16.07 -16.33
CA GLU A 77 3.34 15.79 -17.21
C GLU A 77 4.26 14.69 -16.65
N LEU A 78 3.76 13.83 -15.76
CA LEU A 78 4.56 12.73 -15.20
C LEU A 78 4.88 11.67 -16.24
N ASP A 79 6.14 11.29 -16.29
CA ASP A 79 6.61 10.09 -16.96
C ASP A 79 7.79 9.46 -16.20
N HIS A 80 7.94 8.14 -16.27
CA HIS A 80 9.07 7.42 -15.67
C HIS A 80 9.46 7.89 -14.25
N THR A 81 8.45 7.95 -13.37
CA THR A 81 8.57 8.59 -12.07
C THR A 81 9.17 7.66 -11.02
N THR A 82 10.07 8.20 -10.21
CA THR A 82 10.62 7.56 -9.01
C THR A 82 10.34 8.44 -7.79
N GLU A 83 9.67 7.88 -6.80
CA GLU A 83 9.32 8.57 -5.56
C GLU A 83 10.41 8.41 -4.50
N PHE A 84 10.61 9.45 -3.70
CA PHE A 84 11.48 9.50 -2.52
C PHE A 84 10.73 10.11 -1.34
N VAL A 85 11.25 9.95 -0.11
CA VAL A 85 10.57 10.41 1.12
C VAL A 85 10.14 11.88 1.04
N ARG A 86 10.98 12.79 0.53
CA ARG A 86 10.70 14.25 0.50
C ARG A 86 10.20 14.76 -0.84
N GLY A 87 10.03 13.90 -1.84
CA GLY A 87 9.78 14.37 -3.20
C GLY A 87 10.02 13.29 -4.24
N PHE A 88 9.85 13.61 -5.51
CA PHE A 88 9.98 12.63 -6.58
C PHE A 88 10.78 13.22 -7.74
N VAL A 89 11.26 12.33 -8.61
CA VAL A 89 11.87 12.68 -9.89
C VAL A 89 11.06 12.04 -11.00
N THR A 90 10.76 12.81 -12.03
CA THR A 90 10.06 12.36 -13.24
C THR A 90 10.88 12.73 -14.47
N CYS A 91 10.78 11.93 -15.53
CA CYS A 91 11.59 12.05 -16.74
C CYS A 91 10.72 12.15 -18.00
N PRO A 92 9.95 13.25 -18.18
CA PRO A 92 9.17 13.47 -19.40
C PRO A 92 10.07 13.65 -20.64
N TYR A 93 9.51 13.39 -21.82
CA TYR A 93 10.25 13.50 -23.09
C TYR A 93 10.12 14.84 -23.82
N SER A 94 9.40 15.80 -23.26
CA SER A 94 9.21 17.12 -23.89
C SER A 94 9.71 18.26 -23.00
N ASP A 95 10.48 19.18 -23.57
CA ASP A 95 10.90 20.41 -22.88
C ASP A 95 9.68 21.21 -22.41
N GLY A 96 8.69 21.38 -23.29
CA GLY A 96 7.46 22.10 -22.97
C GLY A 96 6.67 21.45 -21.83
N GLY A 97 6.65 20.11 -21.74
CA GLY A 97 6.02 19.40 -20.63
C GLY A 97 6.79 19.56 -19.33
N ALA A 98 8.12 19.43 -19.36
CA ALA A 98 8.98 19.67 -18.19
C ALA A 98 8.81 21.10 -17.64
N ASP A 99 8.80 22.11 -18.52
CA ASP A 99 8.63 23.51 -18.12
C ASP A 99 7.22 23.79 -17.56
N ARG A 100 6.18 23.18 -18.16
CA ARG A 100 4.80 23.26 -17.62
C ARG A 100 4.70 22.65 -16.23
N LEU A 101 5.32 21.48 -16.01
CA LEU A 101 5.34 20.82 -14.71
C LEU A 101 6.03 21.71 -13.66
N VAL A 102 7.21 22.22 -13.97
CA VAL A 102 7.96 23.12 -13.08
C VAL A 102 7.14 24.36 -12.74
N ALA A 103 6.52 24.99 -13.76
CA ALA A 103 5.68 26.16 -13.56
C ALA A 103 4.47 25.86 -12.67
N ALA A 104 3.77 24.74 -12.90
CA ALA A 104 2.58 24.36 -12.13
C ALA A 104 2.93 24.04 -10.66
N VAL A 105 3.96 23.22 -10.42
CA VAL A 105 4.38 22.83 -9.07
C VAL A 105 4.83 24.05 -8.26
N ASN A 106 5.57 24.98 -8.88
CA ASN A 106 6.06 26.18 -8.19
C ASN A 106 4.94 27.18 -7.83
N GLN A 107 3.71 27.00 -8.31
CA GLN A 107 2.55 27.75 -7.81
C GLN A 107 1.92 27.14 -6.55
N VAL A 108 2.29 25.92 -6.17
CA VAL A 108 1.73 25.23 -5.00
C VAL A 108 2.53 25.57 -3.74
N PRO A 109 1.92 26.20 -2.73
CA PRO A 109 2.62 26.52 -1.48
C PRO A 109 3.20 25.28 -0.81
N GLY A 110 4.47 25.33 -0.44
CA GLY A 110 5.18 24.24 0.22
C GLY A 110 5.82 23.21 -0.72
N LEU A 111 5.60 23.34 -2.04
CA LEU A 111 6.30 22.55 -3.05
C LEU A 111 7.31 23.40 -3.82
N TYR A 112 8.31 22.74 -4.40
CA TYR A 112 9.29 23.34 -5.28
C TYR A 112 9.66 22.36 -6.39
N ALA A 113 9.87 22.85 -7.60
CA ALA A 113 10.32 22.05 -8.73
C ALA A 113 11.45 22.72 -9.51
N HIS A 114 12.37 21.90 -10.00
CA HIS A 114 13.45 22.32 -10.89
C HIS A 114 13.86 21.22 -11.86
N ARG A 115 14.48 21.61 -12.98
CA ARG A 115 15.04 20.68 -13.96
C ARG A 115 16.45 20.25 -13.54
N LEU A 116 16.84 19.03 -13.93
CA LEU A 116 18.22 18.60 -13.88
C LEU A 116 18.92 18.88 -15.22
N ASP A 117 20.18 19.27 -15.15
CA ASP A 117 21.01 19.48 -16.36
C ASP A 117 21.43 18.15 -17.00
N GLN A 118 21.52 17.09 -16.20
CA GLN A 118 21.92 15.76 -16.65
C GLN A 118 20.69 14.88 -16.90
N PRO A 119 20.70 14.05 -17.97
CA PRO A 119 19.60 13.14 -18.23
C PRO A 119 19.56 12.03 -17.18
N LEU A 120 18.33 11.59 -16.89
CA LEU A 120 18.03 10.38 -16.13
C LEU A 120 17.02 9.58 -16.95
N TYR A 121 17.01 8.27 -16.71
CA TYR A 121 16.20 7.25 -17.39
C TYR A 121 16.53 7.08 -18.88
N ALA A 122 16.58 8.14 -19.68
CA ALA A 122 16.94 8.11 -21.09
C ALA A 122 17.63 9.42 -21.52
N GLU A 123 18.45 9.36 -22.57
CA GLU A 123 19.21 10.52 -23.09
C GLU A 123 18.32 11.67 -23.57
N SER A 124 17.11 11.36 -24.05
CA SER A 124 16.15 12.33 -24.55
C SER A 124 15.17 12.83 -23.48
N ALA A 125 15.25 12.31 -22.26
CA ALA A 125 14.36 12.74 -21.19
C ALA A 125 14.79 14.10 -20.62
N GLN A 126 13.83 14.81 -20.04
CA GLN A 126 13.97 16.12 -19.42
C GLN A 126 13.64 16.02 -17.93
N PRO A 127 14.57 15.54 -17.08
CA PRO A 127 14.24 15.21 -15.69
C PRO A 127 13.84 16.45 -14.88
N VAL A 128 12.74 16.30 -14.14
CA VAL A 128 12.23 17.30 -13.20
C VAL A 128 12.21 16.69 -11.80
N VAL A 129 12.79 17.42 -10.85
CA VAL A 129 12.74 17.10 -9.43
C VAL A 129 11.65 17.93 -8.79
N VAL A 130 10.78 17.29 -8.00
CA VAL A 130 9.76 17.94 -7.17
C VAL A 130 10.06 17.65 -5.71
N VAL A 131 10.05 18.70 -4.88
CA VAL A 131 10.42 18.66 -3.47
C VAL A 131 9.29 19.22 -2.60
N ALA A 132 8.94 18.52 -1.52
CA ALA A 132 8.10 19.03 -0.46
C ALA A 132 8.95 19.72 0.62
N ASN A 133 8.97 21.04 0.60
CA ASN A 133 9.89 21.86 1.41
C ASN A 133 9.67 21.70 2.93
N ALA A 134 8.44 21.44 3.34
CA ALA A 134 8.09 21.26 4.75
C ALA A 134 8.51 19.90 5.33
N VAL A 135 8.93 18.94 4.49
CA VAL A 135 9.34 17.62 4.96
C VAL A 135 10.78 17.67 5.46
N GLU A 136 10.93 17.64 6.78
CA GLU A 136 12.21 17.49 7.48
C GLU A 136 12.42 16.03 7.88
N LEU A 137 13.66 15.53 7.73
CA LEU A 137 14.02 14.15 8.09
C LEU A 137 14.75 14.10 9.43
N GLU A 138 14.45 13.08 10.22
CA GLU A 138 15.19 12.68 11.41
C GLU A 138 16.50 11.97 11.02
N ALA A 139 17.37 11.74 11.99
CA ALA A 139 18.64 11.03 11.77
C ALA A 139 18.49 9.59 11.26
N ASP A 140 17.32 8.97 11.46
CA ASP A 140 16.99 7.64 10.93
C ASP A 140 16.45 7.67 9.48
N GLY A 141 16.36 8.86 8.88
CA GLY A 141 15.88 9.07 7.51
C GLY A 141 14.35 9.11 7.37
N THR A 142 13.60 9.01 8.47
CA THR A 142 12.13 9.15 8.47
C THR A 142 11.70 10.61 8.67
N ILE A 143 10.45 10.93 8.35
CA ILE A 143 9.89 12.27 8.53
C ILE A 143 9.80 12.60 10.02
N ARG A 144 10.10 13.87 10.36
CA ARG A 144 9.99 14.40 11.73
C ARG A 144 8.65 14.02 12.35
N SER A 145 8.73 13.37 13.50
CA SER A 145 7.58 12.69 14.14
C SER A 145 6.41 13.64 14.39
N ARG A 146 6.70 14.87 14.83
CA ARG A 146 5.70 15.91 15.09
C ARG A 146 4.87 16.25 13.85
N ASP A 147 5.54 16.42 12.71
CA ASP A 147 4.89 16.92 11.50
C ASP A 147 4.07 15.81 10.84
N ALA A 148 4.63 14.60 10.77
CA ALA A 148 3.91 13.42 10.28
C ALA A 148 2.62 13.17 11.09
N LEU A 149 2.66 13.28 12.43
CA LEU A 149 1.47 13.16 13.28
C LEU A 149 0.47 14.28 13.06
N ALA A 150 0.94 15.52 12.85
CA ALA A 150 0.08 16.67 12.59
C ALA A 150 -0.68 16.51 11.26
N TRP A 151 0.04 16.21 10.17
CA TRP A 151 -0.57 16.00 8.85
C TRP A 151 -1.53 14.80 8.86
N PHE A 152 -1.13 13.70 9.49
CA PHE A 152 -2.00 12.54 9.66
C PHE A 152 -3.30 12.91 10.41
N ALA A 153 -3.21 13.58 11.55
CA ALA A 153 -4.39 13.95 12.32
C ALA A 153 -5.31 14.92 11.56
N GLN A 154 -4.74 15.87 10.83
CA GLN A 154 -5.49 16.80 9.97
C GLN A 154 -6.24 16.06 8.86
N GLN A 155 -5.57 15.12 8.18
CA GLN A 155 -6.17 14.33 7.11
C GLN A 155 -7.32 13.47 7.64
N MET A 156 -7.09 12.73 8.73
CA MET A 156 -8.14 11.89 9.33
C MET A 156 -9.36 12.71 9.78
N ALA A 157 -9.14 13.90 10.34
CA ALA A 157 -10.22 14.79 10.75
C ALA A 157 -11.03 15.34 9.56
N ALA A 158 -10.38 15.62 8.43
CA ALA A 158 -11.06 16.06 7.22
C ALA A 158 -11.95 14.94 6.64
N GLU A 159 -11.42 13.72 6.56
CA GLU A 159 -12.12 12.56 6.00
C GLU A 159 -13.33 12.10 6.84
N ALA A 160 -13.29 12.35 8.15
CA ALA A 160 -14.37 12.02 9.07
C ALA A 160 -15.74 12.53 8.63
N SER A 161 -15.79 13.74 8.06
CA SER A 161 -17.02 14.40 7.65
C SER A 161 -17.83 13.64 6.58
N SER A 162 -17.14 12.84 5.76
CA SER A 162 -17.73 12.06 4.66
C SER A 162 -17.70 10.54 4.90
N ALA A 163 -17.12 10.10 6.00
CA ALA A 163 -16.94 8.68 6.28
C ALA A 163 -18.27 8.00 6.63
N GLN A 164 -18.45 6.79 6.09
CA GLN A 164 -19.60 5.93 6.41
C GLN A 164 -19.24 4.78 7.35
N VAL A 165 -17.96 4.44 7.44
CA VAL A 165 -17.44 3.35 8.25
C VAL A 165 -16.09 3.73 8.86
N ALA A 166 -15.82 3.20 10.05
CA ALA A 166 -14.54 3.28 10.72
C ALA A 166 -13.65 2.12 10.26
N GLU A 167 -12.70 2.40 9.37
CA GLU A 167 -11.70 1.41 8.93
C GLU A 167 -10.71 1.11 10.07
N THR A 168 -10.36 -0.16 10.26
CA THR A 168 -9.33 -0.52 11.25
C THR A 168 -7.92 -0.19 10.74
N TRP A 169 -6.96 -0.02 11.65
CA TRP A 169 -5.54 0.08 11.31
C TRP A 169 -5.09 -0.98 10.29
N TRP A 170 -5.55 -2.22 10.46
CA TRP A 170 -5.13 -3.33 9.61
C TRP A 170 -5.71 -3.28 8.20
N ASN A 171 -6.85 -2.61 8.01
CA ASN A 171 -7.45 -2.43 6.69
C ASN A 171 -6.72 -1.37 5.88
N ILE A 172 -6.29 -0.26 6.51
CA ILE A 172 -5.79 0.92 5.80
C ILE A 172 -4.33 1.27 6.06
N ARG A 173 -3.57 0.49 6.86
CA ARG A 173 -2.17 0.83 7.20
C ARG A 173 -1.27 1.08 6.00
N SER A 174 -1.51 0.44 4.85
CA SER A 174 -0.72 0.65 3.63
C SER A 174 -0.85 2.07 3.10
N ASN A 175 -2.03 2.66 3.27
CA ASN A 175 -2.33 4.03 2.86
C ASN A 175 -1.81 5.02 3.90
N LEU A 176 -1.83 4.63 5.18
CA LEU A 176 -1.34 5.48 6.27
C LEU A 176 0.19 5.49 6.41
N LEU A 177 0.87 4.43 6.00
CA LEU A 177 2.32 4.30 6.14
C LEU A 177 3.08 4.54 4.82
N GLY A 178 2.40 4.51 3.67
CA GLY A 178 3.05 4.45 2.36
C GLY A 178 3.75 3.10 2.14
N GLY A 179 4.50 2.97 1.05
CA GLY A 179 5.26 1.76 0.70
C GLY A 179 6.75 2.04 0.51
N PRO A 180 7.66 1.14 0.94
CA PRO A 180 7.42 -0.10 1.67
C PRO A 180 7.18 0.13 3.18
N HIS A 181 6.43 -0.77 3.81
CA HIS A 181 6.08 -0.64 5.23
C HIS A 181 6.02 -1.98 6.00
N GLY A 182 6.12 -1.87 7.31
CA GLY A 182 5.83 -2.93 8.27
C GLY A 182 4.46 -2.80 8.91
N SER A 183 4.34 -3.29 10.14
CA SER A 183 3.08 -3.21 10.90
C SER A 183 2.81 -1.81 11.48
N ARG A 184 3.87 -1.05 11.79
CA ARG A 184 3.83 0.25 12.49
C ARG A 184 4.97 1.20 12.09
N SER A 185 5.64 0.94 10.98
CA SER A 185 6.76 1.75 10.50
C SER A 185 6.90 1.62 8.99
N SER A 186 7.54 2.57 8.36
CA SER A 186 7.89 2.59 6.93
C SER A 186 9.16 3.41 6.74
N LEU A 187 9.53 3.71 5.49
CA LEU A 187 10.57 4.69 5.21
C LEU A 187 10.14 6.13 5.50
N PHE A 188 8.83 6.38 5.67
CA PHE A 188 8.30 7.70 6.04
C PHE A 188 8.24 7.91 7.55
N VAL A 189 7.97 6.86 8.34
CA VAL A 189 7.76 6.98 9.78
C VAL A 189 8.39 5.82 10.55
N ASN A 190 9.07 6.15 11.65
CA ASN A 190 9.60 5.14 12.56
C ASN A 190 8.50 4.49 13.44
N GLN A 191 8.89 3.48 14.21
CA GLN A 191 7.95 2.69 15.03
C GLN A 191 7.25 3.50 16.11
N HIS A 192 7.92 4.53 16.66
CA HIS A 192 7.33 5.42 17.65
C HIS A 192 6.18 6.21 17.01
N THR A 193 6.44 6.84 15.87
CA THR A 193 5.45 7.65 15.13
C THR A 193 4.29 6.81 14.64
N GLY A 194 4.54 5.68 13.97
CA GLY A 194 3.45 4.82 13.48
C GLY A 194 2.60 4.20 14.59
N SER A 195 3.18 3.96 15.78
CA SER A 195 2.39 3.55 16.95
C SER A 195 1.45 4.65 17.46
N HIS A 196 1.85 5.92 17.36
CA HIS A 196 0.99 7.05 17.74
C HIS A 196 -0.09 7.33 16.69
N MET A 197 0.24 7.23 15.39
CA MET A 197 -0.77 7.30 14.32
C MET A 197 -1.87 6.27 14.52
N ARG A 198 -1.49 5.03 14.84
CA ARG A 198 -2.46 3.98 15.17
C ARG A 198 -3.36 4.34 16.35
N LYS A 199 -2.80 4.85 17.45
CA LYS A 199 -3.59 5.25 18.63
C LYS A 199 -4.58 6.37 18.31
N ILE A 200 -4.17 7.34 17.49
CA ILE A 200 -5.04 8.43 17.05
C ILE A 200 -6.21 7.86 16.24
N LEU A 201 -5.95 6.98 15.24
CA LEU A 201 -7.00 6.31 14.48
C LEU A 201 -7.96 5.52 15.39
N GLU A 202 -7.40 4.72 16.30
CA GLU A 202 -8.20 3.90 17.22
C GLU A 202 -9.08 4.77 18.14
N ALA A 203 -8.57 5.91 18.61
CA ALA A 203 -9.34 6.86 19.42
C ALA A 203 -10.48 7.51 18.62
N MET A 204 -10.21 7.93 17.38
CA MET A 204 -11.23 8.50 16.50
C MET A 204 -12.31 7.46 16.15
N ASN A 205 -11.92 6.22 15.84
CA ASN A 205 -12.84 5.11 15.62
C ASN A 205 -13.72 4.86 16.86
N ALA A 206 -13.11 4.78 18.05
CA ALA A 206 -13.83 4.52 19.30
C ALA A 206 -14.82 5.64 19.67
N SER A 207 -14.58 6.87 19.22
CA SER A 207 -15.51 7.99 19.41
C SER A 207 -16.75 7.92 18.51
N GLY A 208 -16.79 7.01 17.53
CA GLY A 208 -17.87 6.91 16.54
C GLY A 208 -17.77 7.94 15.40
N MET A 209 -16.68 8.71 15.34
CA MET A 209 -16.51 9.82 14.40
C MET A 209 -16.60 9.40 12.93
N PHE A 210 -16.18 8.18 12.59
CA PHE A 210 -16.26 7.63 11.23
C PHE A 210 -17.46 6.71 11.00
N GLY A 211 -18.33 6.52 12.00
CA GLY A 211 -19.43 5.55 11.95
C GLY A 211 -19.04 4.14 12.42
N PRO A 212 -19.80 3.10 12.03
CA PRO A 212 -19.60 1.72 12.50
C PRO A 212 -18.25 1.14 12.05
N VAL A 213 -17.62 0.34 12.92
CA VAL A 213 -16.35 -0.31 12.62
C VAL A 213 -16.50 -1.37 11.53
N LYS A 214 -15.70 -1.25 10.48
CA LYS A 214 -15.56 -2.24 9.42
C LYS A 214 -14.25 -2.97 9.61
N GLU A 215 -14.32 -4.28 9.84
CA GLU A 215 -13.16 -5.15 9.96
C GLU A 215 -13.16 -6.15 8.80
N SER A 216 -12.08 -6.14 8.00
CA SER A 216 -11.96 -7.01 6.83
C SER A 216 -10.55 -7.59 6.61
N SER A 217 -9.55 -7.09 7.33
CA SER A 217 -8.17 -7.57 7.27
C SER A 217 -7.84 -8.45 8.46
N LEU A 218 -7.16 -9.58 8.21
CA LEU A 218 -6.66 -10.51 9.24
C LEU A 218 -5.14 -10.39 9.46
N ASP A 219 -4.55 -9.28 9.03
CA ASP A 219 -3.10 -9.07 9.06
C ASP A 219 -2.49 -8.96 10.45
N MET A 220 -3.33 -8.73 11.47
CA MET A 220 -2.91 -8.78 12.86
C MET A 220 -2.53 -10.19 13.32
N LEU A 221 -3.03 -11.22 12.64
CA LEU A 221 -2.65 -12.61 12.88
C LEU A 221 -1.29 -12.89 12.24
N SER A 222 -0.57 -13.91 12.71
CA SER A 222 0.63 -14.37 12.00
C SER A 222 0.24 -15.07 10.69
N GLN A 223 1.17 -15.12 9.72
CA GLN A 223 0.95 -15.85 8.47
C GLN A 223 0.53 -17.30 8.76
N LYS A 224 1.25 -17.99 9.65
CA LYS A 224 0.90 -19.36 10.09
C LYS A 224 -0.55 -19.51 10.57
N LYS A 225 -1.08 -18.52 11.29
CA LYS A 225 -2.47 -18.54 11.76
C LYS A 225 -3.44 -18.35 10.59
N ARG A 226 -3.17 -17.38 9.70
CA ARG A 226 -3.97 -17.18 8.49
C ARG A 226 -3.98 -18.42 7.59
N ASP A 227 -2.83 -19.03 7.39
CA ASP A 227 -2.70 -20.28 6.63
C ASP A 227 -3.52 -21.40 7.25
N ALA A 228 -3.42 -21.58 8.57
CA ALA A 228 -4.20 -22.59 9.29
C ALA A 228 -5.72 -22.37 9.15
N ILE A 229 -6.20 -21.13 9.23
CA ILE A 229 -7.62 -20.80 9.02
C ILE A 229 -8.06 -21.20 7.62
N SER A 230 -7.32 -20.77 6.60
CA SER A 230 -7.64 -21.08 5.20
C SER A 230 -7.61 -22.58 4.92
N GLU A 231 -6.55 -23.27 5.36
CA GLU A 231 -6.40 -24.70 5.17
C GLU A 231 -7.51 -25.49 5.87
N ASN A 232 -7.85 -25.17 7.13
CA ASN A 232 -8.87 -25.87 7.87
C ASN A 232 -10.26 -25.75 7.20
N LEU A 233 -10.61 -24.54 6.76
CA LEU A 233 -11.90 -24.30 6.09
C LEU A 233 -11.95 -24.94 4.70
N ILE A 234 -10.86 -24.86 3.92
CA ILE A 234 -10.79 -25.51 2.60
C ILE A 234 -10.85 -27.03 2.75
N ARG A 235 -10.12 -27.62 3.70
CA ARG A 235 -10.16 -29.08 3.96
C ARG A 235 -11.57 -29.53 4.31
N ALA A 236 -12.24 -28.81 5.22
CA ALA A 236 -13.62 -29.12 5.59
C ALA A 236 -14.56 -29.06 4.38
N ALA A 237 -14.46 -28.00 3.56
CA ALA A 237 -15.27 -27.89 2.35
C ALA A 237 -14.99 -29.04 1.35
N VAL A 238 -13.72 -29.39 1.13
CA VAL A 238 -13.34 -30.50 0.24
C VAL A 238 -13.92 -31.83 0.74
N SER A 239 -13.83 -32.13 2.04
CA SER A 239 -14.38 -33.35 2.62
C SER A 239 -15.89 -33.46 2.43
N GLU A 240 -16.63 -32.36 2.59
CA GLU A 240 -18.08 -32.33 2.34
C GLU A 240 -18.41 -32.49 0.85
N TRP A 241 -17.62 -31.86 -0.02
CA TRP A 241 -17.78 -31.99 -1.47
C TRP A 241 -17.50 -33.39 -1.98
N GLU A 242 -16.53 -34.11 -1.42
CA GLU A 242 -16.25 -35.49 -1.82
C GLU A 242 -17.46 -36.40 -1.63
N ASN A 243 -18.31 -36.11 -0.64
CA ASN A 243 -19.54 -36.83 -0.34
C ASN A 243 -20.68 -36.48 -1.29
N GLU A 244 -20.95 -35.19 -1.53
CA GLU A 244 -22.15 -34.75 -2.24
C GLU A 244 -21.91 -34.36 -3.71
N ARG A 245 -20.66 -34.04 -4.08
CA ARG A 245 -20.22 -33.57 -5.40
C ARG A 245 -21.02 -32.37 -5.95
N ARG A 246 -21.52 -31.50 -5.06
CA ARG A 246 -22.27 -30.28 -5.42
C ARG A 246 -21.35 -29.08 -5.62
N GLN A 247 -21.64 -28.25 -6.61
CA GLN A 247 -20.87 -27.03 -6.85
C GLN A 247 -21.06 -25.96 -5.76
N SER A 248 -22.20 -25.93 -5.07
CA SER A 248 -22.41 -25.05 -3.92
C SER A 248 -23.23 -25.77 -2.87
N PHE A 249 -22.82 -25.63 -1.62
CA PHE A 249 -23.43 -26.31 -0.48
C PHE A 249 -23.14 -25.53 0.80
N LYS A 250 -23.82 -25.92 1.88
CA LYS A 250 -23.59 -25.39 3.21
C LYS A 250 -23.16 -26.51 4.12
N PHE A 251 -22.22 -26.22 5.02
CA PHE A 251 -21.79 -27.14 6.05
C PHE A 251 -21.65 -26.39 7.38
N GLU A 252 -21.68 -27.14 8.49
CA GLU A 252 -21.46 -26.59 9.82
C GLU A 252 -20.01 -26.84 10.22
N MET A 253 -19.36 -25.82 10.78
CA MET A 253 -18.05 -25.97 11.40
C MET A 253 -17.89 -25.00 12.56
N ARG A 254 -17.62 -25.56 13.75
CA ARG A 254 -17.30 -24.81 14.97
C ARG A 254 -18.35 -23.76 15.36
N GLY A 255 -19.63 -24.12 15.20
CA GLY A 255 -20.79 -23.31 15.54
C GLY A 255 -21.19 -22.30 14.45
N GLU A 256 -20.57 -22.34 13.28
CA GLU A 256 -20.86 -21.42 12.17
C GLU A 256 -21.38 -22.19 10.95
N THR A 257 -22.31 -21.56 10.22
CA THR A 257 -22.73 -22.06 8.90
C THR A 257 -21.81 -21.51 7.82
N CYS A 258 -21.05 -22.41 7.20
CA CYS A 258 -20.13 -22.12 6.12
C CYS A 258 -20.82 -22.34 4.77
N GLN A 259 -20.82 -21.33 3.90
CA GLN A 259 -21.25 -21.47 2.52
C GLN A 259 -20.04 -21.76 1.64
N ALA A 260 -19.99 -22.95 1.05
CA ALA A 260 -18.94 -23.35 0.13
C ALA A 260 -19.39 -23.21 -1.33
N SER A 261 -18.43 -22.92 -2.20
CA SER A 261 -18.54 -23.18 -3.62
C SER A 261 -17.27 -23.87 -4.12
N MET A 262 -17.44 -24.95 -4.87
CA MET A 262 -16.38 -25.70 -5.50
C MET A 262 -16.60 -25.78 -7.00
N ARG A 263 -15.57 -25.46 -7.77
CA ARG A 263 -15.61 -25.46 -9.23
C ARG A 263 -14.32 -26.08 -9.76
N ASP A 264 -14.46 -27.06 -10.63
CA ASP A 264 -13.35 -27.54 -11.44
C ASP A 264 -12.91 -26.43 -12.40
N THR A 265 -11.65 -25.98 -12.26
CA THR A 265 -11.14 -24.84 -13.02
C THR A 265 -11.10 -25.15 -14.51
N TRP A 266 -10.76 -26.39 -14.88
CA TRP A 266 -10.48 -26.79 -16.27
C TRP A 266 -11.43 -27.86 -16.81
N GLY A 267 -12.23 -28.49 -15.94
CA GLY A 267 -13.11 -29.60 -16.31
C GLY A 267 -12.39 -30.95 -16.41
N ASP A 268 -11.16 -31.03 -15.91
CA ASP A 268 -10.29 -32.22 -15.91
C ASP A 268 -10.07 -32.78 -14.50
N ASN A 269 -10.68 -32.17 -13.49
CA ASN A 269 -10.57 -32.51 -12.07
C ASN A 269 -9.13 -32.45 -11.53
N HIS A 270 -8.21 -31.76 -12.21
CA HIS A 270 -6.84 -31.56 -11.76
C HIS A 270 -6.73 -30.42 -10.73
N GLU A 271 -7.55 -29.38 -10.89
CA GLU A 271 -7.59 -28.22 -10.00
C GLU A 271 -9.04 -27.83 -9.68
N LEU A 272 -9.35 -27.78 -8.39
CA LEU A 272 -10.65 -27.32 -7.90
C LEU A 272 -10.49 -25.97 -7.23
N SER A 273 -11.14 -24.94 -7.75
CA SER A 273 -11.31 -23.67 -7.07
C SER A 273 -12.28 -23.85 -5.90
N VAL A 274 -11.85 -23.45 -4.70
CA VAL A 274 -12.63 -23.53 -3.46
C VAL A 274 -12.84 -22.13 -2.91
N ARG A 275 -14.09 -21.79 -2.60
CA ARG A 275 -14.43 -20.60 -1.83
C ARG A 275 -15.29 -20.96 -0.65
N VAL A 276 -14.99 -20.38 0.51
CA VAL A 276 -15.78 -20.55 1.74
C VAL A 276 -16.11 -19.18 2.30
N ARG A 277 -17.40 -18.92 2.52
CA ARG A 277 -17.91 -17.67 3.09
C ARG A 277 -18.74 -17.94 4.33
N ILE A 278 -18.54 -17.13 5.36
CA ILE A 278 -19.31 -17.20 6.61
C ILE A 278 -19.93 -15.83 6.88
N ARG A 279 -21.26 -15.84 7.08
CA ARG A 279 -22.11 -14.64 7.17
C ARG A 279 -21.88 -13.74 5.94
N GLU A 280 -22.55 -12.59 5.84
CA GLU A 280 -22.41 -11.72 4.68
C GLU A 280 -21.03 -11.02 4.68
N PHE A 281 -19.99 -11.76 4.26
CA PHE A 281 -18.57 -11.36 4.16
C PHE A 281 -17.83 -11.16 5.49
N ASP A 282 -18.34 -11.68 6.61
CA ASP A 282 -17.61 -11.61 7.89
C ASP A 282 -16.36 -12.50 7.90
N LEU A 283 -16.30 -13.54 7.06
CA LEU A 283 -15.09 -14.29 6.73
C LEU A 283 -15.20 -14.85 5.31
N ASP A 284 -14.21 -14.59 4.47
CA ASP A 284 -14.12 -15.08 3.09
C ASP A 284 -12.73 -15.69 2.84
N ILE A 285 -12.74 -16.95 2.41
CA ILE A 285 -11.56 -17.75 2.07
C ILE A 285 -11.66 -18.14 0.61
N THR A 286 -10.57 -17.97 -0.13
CA THR A 286 -10.45 -18.46 -1.50
C THR A 286 -9.12 -19.17 -1.70
N GLY A 287 -9.16 -20.32 -2.37
CA GLY A 287 -7.98 -21.10 -2.73
C GLY A 287 -8.27 -22.16 -3.78
N PHE A 288 -7.31 -23.05 -3.94
CA PHE A 288 -7.36 -24.19 -4.84
C PHE A 288 -7.01 -25.48 -4.11
N TYR A 289 -7.64 -26.56 -4.53
CA TYR A 289 -7.35 -27.91 -4.09
C TYR A 289 -6.96 -28.75 -5.31
N TYR A 290 -5.86 -29.49 -5.17
CA TYR A 290 -5.34 -30.38 -6.21
C TYR A 290 -5.55 -31.83 -5.75
N PRO A 291 -6.53 -32.57 -6.32
CA PRO A 291 -6.90 -33.90 -5.82
C PRO A 291 -5.79 -34.94 -5.89
N GLU A 292 -4.93 -34.89 -6.91
CA GLU A 292 -3.84 -35.85 -7.14
C GLU A 292 -2.85 -35.87 -5.96
N ASP A 293 -2.39 -34.69 -5.55
CA ASP A 293 -1.40 -34.52 -4.47
C ASP A 293 -2.03 -34.17 -3.12
N ARG A 294 -3.35 -34.01 -3.07
CA ARG A 294 -4.11 -33.49 -1.91
C ARG A 294 -3.56 -32.15 -1.38
N LYS A 295 -3.03 -31.34 -2.29
CA LYS A 295 -2.38 -30.06 -1.99
C LYS A 295 -3.43 -28.94 -1.94
N ILE A 296 -3.22 -27.99 -1.03
CA ILE A 296 -4.02 -26.75 -0.95
C ILE A 296 -3.10 -25.57 -1.23
N THR A 297 -3.58 -24.63 -2.01
CA THR A 297 -3.04 -23.28 -2.11
C THR A 297 -4.15 -22.29 -1.82
N HIS A 298 -3.83 -21.13 -1.27
CA HIS A 298 -4.86 -20.15 -0.93
C HIS A 298 -4.32 -18.73 -1.00
N SER A 299 -5.26 -17.80 -1.16
CA SER A 299 -5.01 -16.38 -0.89
C SER A 299 -5.11 -16.11 0.62
N ASP A 300 -4.62 -14.95 1.07
CA ASP A 300 -4.80 -14.55 2.46
C ASP A 300 -6.30 -14.39 2.78
N PRO A 301 -6.77 -14.93 3.93
CA PRO A 301 -8.15 -14.84 4.36
C PRO A 301 -8.53 -13.39 4.69
N ARG A 302 -9.80 -13.03 4.46
CA ARG A 302 -10.35 -11.71 4.80
C ARG A 302 -11.55 -11.83 5.71
N GLY A 303 -11.69 -10.93 6.68
CA GLY A 303 -12.85 -10.93 7.57
C GLY A 303 -12.56 -10.36 8.95
N LYS A 304 -13.48 -10.65 9.87
CA LYS A 304 -13.45 -10.27 11.28
C LYS A 304 -12.57 -11.23 12.07
N ARG A 305 -11.68 -10.69 12.91
CA ARG A 305 -10.75 -11.50 13.69
C ARG A 305 -11.45 -12.49 14.61
N GLU A 306 -12.46 -12.04 15.36
CA GLU A 306 -13.16 -12.89 16.33
C GLU A 306 -13.81 -14.11 15.68
N LEU A 307 -14.32 -13.96 14.45
CA LEU A 307 -14.87 -15.07 13.69
C LEU A 307 -13.77 -15.99 13.14
N ALA A 308 -12.71 -15.41 12.57
CA ALA A 308 -11.61 -16.16 11.99
C ALA A 308 -10.85 -17.01 13.01
N GLU A 309 -10.62 -16.48 14.23
CA GLU A 309 -9.93 -17.20 15.31
C GLU A 309 -10.69 -18.45 15.76
N LYS A 310 -12.00 -18.56 15.49
CA LYS A 310 -12.76 -19.78 15.73
C LYS A 310 -12.24 -20.96 14.94
N PHE A 311 -11.49 -20.78 13.85
CA PHE A 311 -11.05 -21.85 12.95
C PHE A 311 -9.55 -22.23 13.07
N LEU A 312 -8.86 -21.70 14.09
CA LEU A 312 -7.46 -22.02 14.39
C LEU A 312 -7.23 -23.38 15.07
#